data_AF-A0A1C5MFK5-F1
#
_entry.id   AF-A0A1C5MFK5-F1
#
_cell.length_a   1.000
_cell.length_b   1.000
_cell.length_c   1.000
_cell.angle_alpha   90.00
_cell.angle_beta   90.00
_cell.angle_gamma   90.00
#
_symmetry.space_group_name_H-M   'P 1'
#
loop_
_entity.id
_entity.type
_entity.pdbx_description
1 polymer ?
#
loop_
_entity_poly.entity_id
_entity_poly.type
_entity_poly.pdbx_seq_one_letter_code
_entity_poly.pdbx_strand_id
1 'polypeptide(L)'
;MYDGFYAVVTNLEGDVRDIININRRRWEIEENFRIMKTEFEAQPVFVRREDSIKAHFLTCYISLLVYRLLEKKLGEEFTCSEILKTLREMNMTLLSKDSGYIPSYKRTKLTDALHTAFGFRTDYEFISKADMRTIIKETKQKK
;
A
#
# COMPACT_ATOMS: atom_id res chain seq x y z
N MET A 1 -17.06 21.39 -33.92
CA MET A 1 -15.73 21.88 -34.37
C MET A 1 -14.58 21.41 -33.46
N TYR A 2 -14.76 20.38 -32.62
CA TYR A 2 -13.69 19.80 -31.79
C TYR A 2 -13.71 18.27 -31.80
N ASP A 3 -14.33 17.67 -32.82
CA ASP A 3 -14.43 16.23 -32.90
C ASP A 3 -13.06 15.61 -33.17
N GLY A 4 -12.60 14.72 -32.28
CA GLY A 4 -11.25 14.12 -32.32
C GLY A 4 -10.13 14.92 -31.64
N PHE A 5 -10.40 16.08 -31.02
CA PHE A 5 -9.40 16.86 -30.30
C PHE A 5 -9.55 16.74 -28.78
N TYR A 6 -8.44 16.53 -28.06
CA TYR A 6 -8.40 16.60 -26.60
C TYR A 6 -8.14 18.04 -26.15
N ALA A 7 -9.16 18.71 -25.60
CA ALA A 7 -9.07 20.09 -25.14
C ALA A 7 -8.99 20.16 -23.61
N VAL A 8 -8.05 20.96 -23.09
CA VAL A 8 -7.92 21.25 -21.66
C VAL A 8 -8.42 22.68 -21.41
N VAL A 9 -9.47 22.81 -20.61
CA VAL A 9 -9.98 24.11 -20.14
C VAL A 9 -9.55 24.28 -18.68
N THR A 10 -8.87 25.38 -18.38
CA THR A 10 -8.37 25.67 -17.03
C THR A 10 -8.38 27.17 -16.74
N ASN A 11 -8.50 27.51 -15.46
CA ASN A 11 -8.30 28.86 -14.93
C ASN A 11 -6.86 29.10 -14.47
N LEU A 12 -5.96 28.13 -14.67
CA LEU A 12 -4.53 28.27 -14.37
C LEU A 12 -3.87 29.13 -15.45
N GLU A 13 -3.16 30.16 -15.02
CA GLU A 13 -2.28 30.96 -15.88
C GLU A 13 -0.85 30.37 -15.82
N GLY A 14 -0.18 30.24 -16.96
CA GLY A 14 1.16 29.65 -17.03
C GLY A 14 1.52 29.13 -18.41
N ASP A 15 2.71 28.56 -18.54
CA ASP A 15 3.15 27.94 -19.80
C ASP A 15 2.27 26.74 -20.16
N VAL A 16 1.96 26.59 -21.44
CA VAL A 16 1.10 25.51 -21.94
C VAL A 16 1.66 24.13 -21.57
N ARG A 17 2.98 23.93 -21.54
CA ARG A 17 3.59 22.65 -21.17
C ARG A 17 3.36 22.33 -19.70
N ASP A 18 3.45 23.32 -18.82
CA ASP A 18 3.20 23.14 -17.39
C ASP A 18 1.74 22.79 -17.13
N ILE A 19 0.81 23.47 -17.81
CA ILE A 19 -0.63 23.17 -17.75
C ILE A 19 -0.91 21.73 -18.20
N ILE A 20 -0.30 21.29 -19.32
CA ILE A 20 -0.45 19.92 -19.81
C ILE A 20 0.14 18.90 -18.82
N ASN A 21 1.31 19.19 -18.24
CA ASN A 21 1.94 18.31 -17.25
C ASN A 21 1.08 18.19 -15.99
N ILE A 22 0.54 19.28 -15.48
CA ILE A 22 -0.40 19.28 -14.33
C ILE A 22 -1.65 18.48 -14.68
N ASN A 23 -2.23 18.70 -15.86
CA ASN A 23 -3.43 17.98 -16.29
C ASN A 23 -3.18 16.47 -16.37
N ARG A 24 -2.02 16.05 -16.89
CA ARG A 24 -1.64 14.62 -16.93
C ARG A 24 -1.66 14.00 -15.54
N ARG A 25 -1.16 14.69 -14.50
CA ARG A 25 -1.15 14.18 -13.11
C ARG A 25 -2.54 13.97 -12.49
N ARG A 26 -3.63 14.37 -13.16
CA ARG A 26 -5.00 14.01 -12.74
C ARG A 26 -5.20 12.49 -12.67
N TRP A 27 -4.54 11.74 -13.56
CA TRP A 27 -4.64 10.28 -13.55
C TRP A 27 -4.16 9.70 -12.20
N GLU A 28 -3.13 10.28 -11.58
CA GLU A 28 -2.59 9.86 -10.27
C GLU A 28 -3.65 10.04 -9.17
N ILE A 29 -4.43 11.12 -9.26
CA ILE A 29 -5.52 11.43 -8.34
C ILE A 29 -6.67 10.43 -8.53
N GLU A 30 -7.06 10.14 -9.77
CA GLU A 30 -8.09 9.16 -10.09
C GLU A 30 -7.71 7.75 -9.63
N GLU A 31 -6.45 7.36 -9.80
CA GLU A 31 -5.93 6.10 -9.28
C GLU A 31 -6.03 6.04 -7.76
N ASN A 32 -5.63 7.10 -7.05
CA ASN A 32 -5.77 7.15 -5.59
C ASN A 32 -7.23 6.96 -5.15
N PHE A 33 -8.17 7.62 -5.82
CA PHE A 33 -9.60 7.43 -5.54
C PHE A 33 -10.09 6.03 -5.88
N ARG A 34 -9.56 5.41 -6.94
CA ARG A 34 -9.87 4.03 -7.30
C ARG A 34 -9.41 3.08 -6.19
N ILE A 35 -8.14 3.17 -5.76
CA ILE A 35 -7.58 2.36 -4.68
C ILE A 35 -8.39 2.52 -3.39
N MET A 36 -8.72 3.77 -3.00
CA MET A 36 -9.53 4.01 -1.81
C MET A 36 -10.88 3.29 -1.86
N LYS A 37 -11.55 3.32 -3.01
CA LYS A 37 -12.86 2.68 -3.19
C LYS A 37 -12.76 1.16 -3.21
N THR A 38 -11.77 0.61 -3.93
CA THR A 38 -11.69 -0.84 -4.18
C THR A 38 -10.97 -1.60 -3.08
N GLU A 39 -9.84 -1.09 -2.59
CA GLU A 39 -8.96 -1.82 -1.68
C GLU A 39 -9.17 -1.46 -0.20
N PHE A 40 -9.61 -0.23 0.07
CA PHE A 40 -9.87 0.27 1.43
C PHE A 40 -11.35 0.42 1.76
N GLU A 41 -12.22 -0.11 0.89
CA GLU A 41 -13.68 -0.15 1.09
C GLU A 41 -14.26 1.21 1.50
N ALA A 42 -13.71 2.30 0.95
CA ALA A 42 -14.16 3.65 1.27
C ALA A 42 -15.63 3.89 0.87
N GLN A 43 -16.24 2.97 0.12
CA GLN A 43 -17.65 2.98 -0.25
C GLN A 43 -18.20 1.54 -0.39
N PRO A 44 -19.47 1.29 -0.03
CA PRO A 44 -20.41 2.22 0.59
C PRO A 44 -20.16 2.39 2.11
N VAL A 45 -20.16 3.65 2.58
CA VAL A 45 -20.05 3.97 4.00
C VAL A 45 -21.44 3.98 4.62
N PHE A 46 -21.80 2.95 5.38
CA PHE A 46 -23.12 2.87 6.06
C PHE A 46 -23.16 3.65 7.38
N VAL A 47 -22.36 4.72 7.52
CA VAL A 47 -22.31 5.56 8.73
C VAL A 47 -23.06 6.87 8.50
N ARG A 48 -23.85 7.30 9.49
CA ARG A 48 -24.76 8.46 9.36
C ARG A 48 -24.24 9.73 10.02
N ARG A 49 -23.42 9.61 11.06
CA ARG A 49 -22.87 10.75 11.79
C ARG A 49 -21.68 11.33 11.04
N GLU A 50 -21.65 12.65 10.92
CA GLU A 50 -20.57 13.38 10.24
C GLU A 50 -19.19 13.01 10.82
N ASP A 51 -19.06 12.92 12.14
CA ASP A 51 -17.81 12.51 12.80
C ASP A 51 -17.34 11.12 12.35
N SER A 52 -18.26 10.16 12.24
CA SER A 52 -17.97 8.80 11.80
C SER A 52 -17.59 8.75 10.32
N ILE A 53 -18.21 9.59 9.49
CA ILE A 53 -17.85 9.75 8.08
C ILE A 53 -16.42 10.27 7.99
N LYS A 54 -16.10 11.36 8.70
CA LYS A 54 -14.76 11.96 8.73
C LYS A 54 -13.71 10.97 9.22
N ALA A 55 -13.99 10.23 10.29
CA ALA A 55 -13.07 9.23 10.84
C ALA A 55 -12.77 8.10 9.84
N HIS A 56 -13.79 7.60 9.14
CA HIS A 56 -13.61 6.57 8.11
C HIS A 56 -12.75 7.07 6.95
N PHE A 57 -13.09 8.23 6.37
CA PHE A 57 -12.30 8.83 5.28
C PHE A 57 -10.85 9.10 5.69
N LEU A 58 -10.63 9.63 6.89
CA LEU A 58 -9.29 9.85 7.43
C LEU A 58 -8.50 8.53 7.53
N THR A 59 -9.15 7.46 7.99
CA THR A 59 -8.54 6.14 8.08
C THR A 59 -8.14 5.62 6.70
N CYS A 60 -9.04 5.67 5.71
CA CYS A 60 -8.73 5.28 4.34
C CYS A 60 -7.59 6.12 3.74
N TYR A 61 -7.55 7.42 4.03
CA TYR A 61 -6.49 8.31 3.56
C TYR A 61 -5.13 7.99 4.19
N ILE A 62 -5.09 7.74 5.51
CA ILE A 62 -3.85 7.31 6.19
C ILE A 62 -3.36 5.98 5.61
N SER A 63 -4.26 5.01 5.41
CA SER A 63 -3.92 3.74 4.76
C SER A 63 -3.34 3.94 3.36
N LEU A 64 -3.92 4.84 2.56
CA LEU A 64 -3.39 5.18 1.24
C LEU A 64 -2.00 5.81 1.32
N LEU A 65 -1.78 6.71 2.28
CA LEU A 65 -0.47 7.33 2.49
C LEU A 65 0.60 6.28 2.83
N VAL A 66 0.29 5.38 3.79
CA VAL A 66 1.18 4.26 4.15
C VAL A 66 1.47 3.38 2.94
N TYR A 67 0.45 3.09 2.14
CA TYR A 67 0.63 2.36 0.89
C TYR A 67 1.56 3.07 -0.10
N ARG A 68 1.35 4.36 -0.38
CA ARG A 68 2.21 5.11 -1.32
C ARG A 68 3.66 5.19 -0.85
N LEU A 69 3.89 5.29 0.46
CA LEU A 69 5.24 5.21 1.02
C LEU A 69 5.87 3.83 0.80
N LEU A 70 5.09 2.76 0.97
CA LEU A 70 5.55 1.40 0.71
C LEU A 70 5.87 1.18 -0.78
N GLU A 71 4.99 1.63 -1.68
CA GLU A 71 5.18 1.56 -3.15
C GLU A 71 6.48 2.27 -3.57
N LYS A 72 6.71 3.49 -3.07
CA LYS A 72 7.97 4.21 -3.31
C LYS A 72 9.18 3.47 -2.78
N LYS A 73 9.08 2.85 -1.60
CA LYS A 73 10.18 2.07 -1.01
C LYS A 73 10.47 0.78 -1.80
N LEU A 74 9.47 0.24 -2.50
CA LEU A 74 9.59 -0.91 -3.39
C LEU A 74 9.95 -0.52 -4.84
N GLY A 75 10.31 0.75 -5.09
CA GLY A 75 10.73 1.21 -6.42
C GLY A 75 9.60 1.29 -7.45
N GLU A 76 8.34 1.30 -7.01
CA GLU A 76 7.15 1.37 -7.88
C GLU A 76 7.06 0.19 -8.89
N GLU A 77 7.72 -0.94 -8.58
CA GLU A 77 7.73 -2.12 -9.46
C GLU A 77 6.46 -2.98 -9.36
N PHE A 78 5.64 -2.77 -8.33
CA PHE A 78 4.48 -3.59 -8.00
C PHE A 78 3.23 -2.73 -7.81
N THR A 79 2.08 -3.25 -8.23
CA THR A 79 0.80 -2.56 -8.10
C THR A 79 0.23 -2.64 -6.68
N CYS A 80 -0.73 -1.77 -6.38
CA CYS A 80 -1.40 -1.75 -5.07
C CYS A 80 -2.03 -3.08 -4.69
N SER A 81 -2.73 -3.68 -5.65
CA SER A 81 -3.44 -4.93 -5.41
C SER A 81 -2.46 -6.08 -5.15
N GLU A 82 -1.32 -6.13 -5.87
CA GLU A 82 -0.27 -7.15 -5.65
C GLU A 82 0.37 -7.03 -4.26
N ILE A 83 0.71 -5.81 -3.85
CA ILE A 83 1.29 -5.53 -2.54
C ILE A 83 0.32 -5.93 -1.43
N LEU A 84 -0.93 -5.44 -1.48
CA LEU A 84 -1.93 -5.73 -0.45
C LEU A 84 -2.28 -7.21 -0.38
N LYS A 85 -2.46 -7.85 -1.53
CA LYS A 85 -2.73 -9.29 -1.60
C LYS A 85 -1.58 -10.09 -0.98
N THR A 86 -0.34 -9.77 -1.33
CA THR A 86 0.83 -10.48 -0.79
C THR A 86 0.92 -10.29 0.72
N LEU A 87 0.76 -9.08 1.24
CA LEU A 87 0.77 -8.82 2.67
C LEU A 87 -0.34 -9.55 3.43
N ARG A 88 -1.56 -9.63 2.86
CA ARG A 88 -2.69 -10.40 3.42
C ARG A 88 -2.41 -11.91 3.43
N GLU A 89 -1.68 -12.41 2.43
CA GLU A 89 -1.35 -13.82 2.28
C GLU A 89 -0.10 -14.26 3.06
N MET A 90 0.77 -13.33 3.49
CA MET A 90 1.98 -13.57 4.29
C MET A 90 1.67 -14.01 5.74
N ASN A 91 1.05 -15.17 5.87
CA ASN A 91 0.66 -15.77 7.14
C ASN A 91 1.75 -16.69 7.71
N MET A 92 1.82 -16.80 9.03
CA MET A 92 2.74 -17.70 9.75
C MET A 92 1.93 -18.69 10.58
N THR A 93 2.24 -19.98 10.48
CA THR A 93 1.63 -21.03 11.31
C THR A 93 2.48 -21.27 12.55
N LEU A 94 1.84 -21.20 13.72
CA LEU A 94 2.48 -21.55 14.99
C LEU A 94 2.49 -23.09 15.15
N LEU A 95 3.68 -23.67 15.17
CA LEU A 95 3.87 -25.07 15.53
C LEU A 95 3.93 -25.16 17.05
N SER A 96 2.88 -25.73 17.67
CA SER A 96 2.76 -25.96 19.13
C SER A 96 3.02 -24.74 20.04
N LYS A 97 2.77 -24.87 21.35
CA LYS A 97 2.98 -23.75 22.27
C LYS A 97 4.46 -23.39 22.45
N ASP A 98 5.41 -24.28 22.18
CA ASP A 98 6.81 -24.03 22.54
C ASP A 98 7.81 -24.14 21.37
N SER A 99 7.41 -24.62 20.19
CA SER A 99 8.38 -24.88 19.13
C SER A 99 8.73 -23.65 18.28
N GLY A 100 7.78 -23.01 17.60
CA GLY A 100 8.11 -21.88 16.71
C GLY A 100 7.07 -21.62 15.62
N TYR A 101 7.50 -20.98 14.55
CA TYR A 101 6.66 -20.56 13.42
C TYR A 101 7.19 -21.12 12.11
N ILE A 102 6.27 -21.45 11.19
CA ILE A 102 6.57 -21.77 9.79
C ILE A 102 5.80 -20.81 8.88
N PRO A 103 6.42 -20.24 7.83
CA PRO A 103 5.72 -19.45 6.84
C PRO A 103 4.69 -20.28 6.08
N SER A 104 3.48 -19.76 5.98
CA SER A 104 2.37 -20.36 5.22
C SER A 104 2.09 -19.61 3.92
N TYR A 105 3.14 -19.03 3.35
CA TYR A 105 3.12 -18.30 2.08
C TYR A 105 4.31 -18.73 1.22
N LYS A 106 4.21 -18.46 -0.09
CA LYS A 106 5.28 -18.76 -1.04
C LYS A 106 6.19 -17.55 -1.19
N ARG A 107 7.49 -17.81 -1.28
CA ARG A 107 8.48 -16.81 -1.64
C ARG A 107 8.29 -16.38 -3.10
N THR A 108 8.25 -15.07 -3.34
CA THR A 108 8.09 -14.44 -4.65
C THR A 108 9.05 -13.25 -4.79
N LYS A 109 9.14 -12.66 -5.99
CA LYS A 109 9.93 -11.43 -6.20
C LYS A 109 9.47 -10.31 -5.26
N LEU A 110 8.18 -10.20 -5.00
CA LEU A 110 7.61 -9.18 -4.10
C LEU A 110 7.96 -9.46 -2.63
N THR A 111 7.91 -10.71 -2.15
CA THR A 111 8.33 -11.01 -0.78
C THR A 111 9.83 -10.73 -0.58
N ASP A 112 10.65 -11.00 -1.60
CA ASP A 112 12.09 -10.71 -1.56
C ASP A 112 12.36 -9.21 -1.52
N ALA A 113 11.63 -8.43 -2.31
CA ALA A 113 11.70 -6.97 -2.28
C ALA A 113 11.29 -6.42 -0.91
N LEU A 114 10.22 -6.96 -0.30
CA LEU A 114 9.78 -6.60 1.05
C LEU A 114 10.87 -6.93 2.09
N HIS A 115 11.38 -8.16 2.11
CA HIS A 115 12.43 -8.56 3.05
C HIS A 115 13.70 -7.72 2.91
N THR A 116 14.08 -7.38 1.68
CA THR A 116 15.23 -6.51 1.40
C THR A 116 14.98 -5.07 1.88
N ALA A 117 13.81 -4.50 1.56
CA ALA A 117 13.46 -3.12 1.91
C ALA A 117 13.35 -2.89 3.43
N PHE A 118 12.96 -3.91 4.20
CA PHE A 118 12.80 -3.80 5.65
C PHE A 118 13.94 -4.45 6.45
N GLY A 119 14.79 -5.25 5.80
CA GLY A 119 15.99 -5.84 6.37
C GLY A 119 15.68 -6.85 7.49
N PHE A 120 14.63 -7.64 7.31
CA PHE A 120 14.33 -8.83 8.10
C PHE A 120 13.72 -9.90 7.20
N ARG A 121 13.80 -11.17 7.61
CA ARG A 121 13.32 -12.30 6.83
C ARG A 121 12.37 -13.16 7.63
N THR A 122 11.32 -13.63 6.96
CA THR A 122 10.28 -14.50 7.54
C THR A 122 10.02 -15.74 6.68
N ASP A 123 10.86 -16.01 5.68
CA ASP A 123 10.73 -17.05 4.66
C ASP A 123 11.58 -18.31 4.97
N TYR A 124 12.12 -18.41 6.19
CA TYR A 124 12.83 -19.61 6.64
C TYR A 124 11.87 -20.79 6.87
N GLU A 125 12.34 -22.02 6.63
CA GLU A 125 11.56 -23.24 6.88
C GLU A 125 11.03 -23.32 8.31
N PHE A 126 11.77 -22.76 9.27
CA PHE A 126 11.37 -22.68 10.67
C PHE A 126 11.98 -21.43 11.32
N ILE A 127 11.19 -20.77 12.17
CA ILE A 127 11.60 -19.60 12.96
C ILE A 127 11.26 -19.87 14.41
N SER A 128 12.27 -19.94 15.30
CA SER A 128 12.00 -20.16 16.72
C SER A 128 11.26 -18.97 17.34
N LYS A 129 10.63 -19.17 18.51
CA LYS A 129 10.02 -18.06 19.25
C LYS A 129 11.03 -16.99 19.67
N ALA A 130 12.26 -17.38 19.96
CA ALA A 130 13.32 -16.45 20.34
C ALA A 130 13.74 -15.58 19.14
N ASP A 131 13.89 -16.19 17.97
CA ASP A 131 14.25 -15.47 16.73
C ASP A 131 13.11 -14.54 16.30
N MET A 132 11.86 -15.01 16.35
CA MET A 132 10.69 -14.17 16.05
C MET A 132 10.63 -12.96 16.99
N ARG A 133 10.89 -13.14 18.29
CA ARG A 133 10.98 -12.02 19.25
C ARG A 133 12.13 -11.07 18.91
N THR A 134 13.26 -11.58 18.44
CA THR A 134 14.41 -10.78 18.02
C THR A 134 14.08 -9.95 16.78
N ILE A 135 13.45 -10.55 15.75
CA ILE A 135 12.96 -9.83 14.57
C ILE A 135 11.98 -8.71 14.97
N ILE A 136 11.01 -9.00 15.85
CA ILE A 136 10.06 -7.98 16.34
C ILE A 136 10.77 -6.88 17.15
N LYS A 137 11.83 -7.21 17.89
CA LYS A 137 12.61 -6.21 18.63
C LYS A 137 13.39 -5.30 17.69
N GLU A 138 14.06 -5.87 16.68
CA GLU A 138 14.84 -5.12 15.70
C GLU A 138 13.97 -4.15 14.89
N THR A 139 12.76 -4.55 14.52
CA THR A 139 11.81 -3.68 13.79
C THR A 139 11.34 -2.48 14.61
N LYS A 140 11.36 -2.56 15.95
CA LYS A 140 11.03 -1.45 16.85
C LYS A 140 12.21 -0.53 17.16
N GLN A 141 13.44 -1.00 16.96
CA GLN A 141 14.66 -0.28 17.33
C GLN A 141 15.31 0.46 16.17
N LYS A 142 15.05 0.07 14.92
CA LYS A 142 15.45 0.84 13.74
C LYS A 142 14.73 2.19 13.76
N LYS A 143 15.48 3.24 14.10
CA LYS A 143 15.12 4.65 13.93
C LYS A 143 15.46 5.10 12.51
#